data_AF-A0A836UMT7-F1
#
_entry.id   AF-A0A836UMT7-F1
#
_cell.length_a   1.000
_cell.length_b   1.000
_cell.length_c   1.000
_cell.angle_alpha   90.00
_cell.angle_beta   90.00
_cell.angle_gamma   90.00
#
_symmetry.space_group_name_H-M   'P 1'
#
loop_
_entity.id
_entity.type
_entity.pdbx_description
1 polymer ?
#
loop_
_entity_poly.entity_id
_entity_poly.type
_entity_poly.pdbx_seq_one_letter_code
_entity_poly.pdbx_strand_id
1 'polypeptide(L)'
;MLAVLIGSTGVSYALPPCPGSHNFNTWTNCFGTVTHPNGTSNYFGEWKNGKMHGQGTFTRSNGDTYVGEWKNGKSNGQGTATHADGRIKEGIWKDNKFMSARKKSKPKPKVIAKRQPKKSKPKQTTSRPATPTKIYSAASGTGFAVINSGYVITNNHVIKGCMKVKIHQKGKTIPATVVSRDVLNDLALLKGDFKPSSVFKLSREAASLTDEIFVVGYPFGKKVSSSVKVTKGIVSSLTGVGNNFSNIQIDAALQPGNSGGPIVNEMGNVIGVAVAKLSFKNVLKKFGAIPENTNFGIKTSVVMNLLQGNNVKVKNPNRSKMKKSDLVQVMSDATYYLSCWMTMAQIKKMRSEKVIFSNVVTE
;
A
#
# COMPACT_ATOMS: atom_id res chain seq x y z
N MET A 1 26.08 52.85 5.18
CA MET A 1 26.10 51.47 4.64
C MET A 1 24.81 50.79 5.05
N LEU A 2 23.92 50.54 4.09
CA LEU A 2 22.63 49.87 4.30
C LEU A 2 22.83 48.39 3.98
N ALA A 3 22.77 47.50 4.97
CA ALA A 3 22.84 46.06 4.75
C ALA A 3 21.44 45.45 5.00
N VAL A 4 20.74 45.18 3.91
CA VAL A 4 19.50 44.41 3.89
C VAL A 4 19.87 42.93 3.94
N LEU A 5 19.60 42.27 5.07
CA LEU A 5 19.63 40.81 5.17
C LEU A 5 18.24 40.26 4.86
N ILE A 6 18.03 39.86 3.61
CA ILE A 6 16.83 39.14 3.18
C ILE A 6 16.99 37.68 3.63
N GLY A 7 16.16 37.25 4.57
CA GLY A 7 16.03 35.86 4.96
C GLY A 7 15.39 35.01 3.86
N SER A 8 15.92 33.81 3.64
CA SER A 8 15.27 32.78 2.83
C SER A 8 14.77 31.66 3.74
N THR A 9 13.60 31.84 4.33
CA THR A 9 12.82 30.74 4.92
C THR A 9 12.20 29.94 3.77
N GLY A 10 12.89 28.92 3.30
CA GLY A 10 12.35 27.94 2.35
C GLY A 10 11.35 27.03 3.04
N VAL A 11 10.12 27.51 3.25
CA VAL A 11 8.98 26.64 3.58
C VAL A 11 8.68 25.83 2.33
N SER A 12 9.02 24.54 2.35
CA SER A 12 8.67 23.61 1.26
C SER A 12 7.16 23.34 1.34
N TYR A 13 6.37 24.12 0.60
CA TYR A 13 4.93 23.90 0.51
C TYR A 13 4.67 22.58 -0.21
N ALA A 14 4.18 21.57 0.51
CA ALA A 14 3.67 20.35 -0.09
C ALA A 14 2.56 20.71 -1.09
N LEU A 15 2.66 20.21 -2.34
CA LEU A 15 1.67 20.51 -3.37
C LEU A 15 0.27 20.00 -2.96
N PRO A 16 -0.81 20.74 -3.30
CA PRO A 16 -2.17 20.30 -3.04
C PRO A 16 -2.54 19.08 -3.89
N PRO A 17 -3.55 18.29 -3.50
CA PRO A 17 -4.02 17.16 -4.30
C PRO A 17 -4.63 17.60 -5.63
N CYS A 18 -4.45 16.80 -6.70
CA CYS A 18 -4.99 17.14 -8.01
C CYS A 18 -6.53 17.11 -8.09
N PRO A 19 -7.17 18.02 -8.85
CA PRO A 19 -8.62 18.11 -8.94
C PRO A 19 -9.23 17.09 -9.92
N GLY A 20 -10.13 16.23 -9.42
CA GLY A 20 -10.96 15.29 -10.22
C GLY A 20 -10.19 14.15 -10.88
N SER A 21 -10.75 12.92 -10.92
CA SER A 21 -10.00 11.69 -11.24
C SER A 21 -9.89 11.30 -12.73
N HIS A 22 -10.52 12.02 -13.66
CA HIS A 22 -10.74 11.49 -15.03
C HIS A 22 -10.20 12.35 -16.19
N ASN A 23 -9.74 13.58 -15.95
CA ASN A 23 -9.12 14.40 -17.00
C ASN A 23 -7.81 15.01 -16.49
N PHE A 24 -6.78 14.18 -16.39
CA PHE A 24 -5.47 14.60 -15.92
C PHE A 24 -4.78 15.61 -16.85
N ASN A 25 -5.28 15.84 -18.07
CA ASN A 25 -4.71 16.83 -19.00
C ASN A 25 -4.73 18.27 -18.45
N THR A 26 -5.60 18.55 -17.47
CA THR A 26 -5.72 19.87 -16.83
C THR A 26 -4.92 20.00 -15.54
N TRP A 27 -4.31 18.92 -15.05
CA TRP A 27 -3.61 18.92 -13.76
C TRP A 27 -2.31 19.73 -13.83
N THR A 28 -2.17 20.71 -12.94
CA THR A 28 -0.96 21.53 -12.84
C THR A 28 -0.69 21.94 -11.40
N ASN A 29 0.59 21.96 -11.00
CA ASN A 29 1.07 22.28 -9.65
C ASN A 29 0.33 21.52 -8.54
N CYS A 30 0.13 20.21 -8.74
CA CYS A 30 -0.59 19.36 -7.81
C CYS A 30 0.04 17.98 -7.69
N PHE A 31 -0.33 17.24 -6.64
CA PHE A 31 0.10 15.88 -6.39
C PHE A 31 -1.07 14.91 -6.62
N GLY A 32 -0.91 13.89 -7.47
CA GLY A 32 -2.02 13.03 -7.88
C GLY A 32 -1.59 11.64 -8.35
N THR A 33 -2.58 10.74 -8.47
CA THR A 33 -2.36 9.39 -9.04
C THR A 33 -3.19 9.23 -10.29
N VAL A 34 -2.60 8.68 -11.34
CA VAL A 34 -3.32 8.20 -12.52
C VAL A 34 -3.08 6.72 -12.65
N THR A 35 -4.16 5.96 -12.75
CA THR A 35 -4.16 4.59 -13.26
C THR A 35 -4.62 4.67 -14.71
N HIS A 36 -3.80 4.22 -15.66
CA HIS A 36 -4.23 4.21 -17.06
C HIS A 36 -5.49 3.34 -17.21
N PRO A 37 -6.45 3.71 -18.08
CA PRO A 37 -7.77 3.07 -18.17
C PRO A 37 -7.74 1.54 -18.38
N ASN A 38 -6.66 1.02 -18.95
CA ASN A 38 -6.44 -0.40 -19.20
C ASN A 38 -5.71 -1.13 -18.04
N GLY A 39 -5.45 -0.46 -16.91
CA GLY A 39 -4.70 -0.99 -15.78
C GLY A 39 -3.23 -1.31 -16.07
N THR A 40 -2.67 -0.86 -17.20
CA THR A 40 -1.32 -1.26 -17.63
C THR A 40 -0.21 -0.51 -16.91
N SER A 41 -0.51 0.65 -16.31
CA SER A 41 0.45 1.38 -15.49
C SER A 41 -0.24 2.41 -14.61
N ASN A 42 0.41 2.71 -13.49
CA ASN A 42 0.01 3.72 -12.52
C ASN A 42 1.14 4.71 -12.35
N TYR A 43 0.83 5.99 -12.24
CA TYR A 43 1.73 7.03 -11.80
C TYR A 43 1.20 7.68 -10.53
N PHE A 44 2.05 7.89 -9.54
CA PHE A 44 1.81 8.65 -8.32
C PHE A 44 2.89 9.71 -8.20
N GLY A 45 2.55 10.99 -8.29
CA GLY A 45 3.57 12.03 -8.30
C GLY A 45 3.01 13.41 -8.53
N GLU A 46 3.93 14.35 -8.75
CA GLU A 46 3.58 15.73 -9.08
C GLU A 46 3.18 15.85 -10.57
N TRP A 47 2.30 16.81 -10.83
CA TRP A 47 1.77 17.08 -12.16
C TRP A 47 1.95 18.55 -12.53
N LYS A 48 2.34 18.79 -13.78
CA LYS A 48 2.42 20.11 -14.38
C LYS A 48 1.94 20.06 -15.82
N ASN A 49 0.95 20.90 -16.15
CA ASN A 49 0.36 21.01 -17.48
C ASN A 49 -0.02 19.64 -18.09
N GLY A 50 -0.69 18.82 -17.28
CA GLY A 50 -1.17 17.49 -17.66
C GLY A 50 -0.10 16.42 -17.84
N LYS A 51 1.14 16.69 -17.42
CA LYS A 51 2.26 15.77 -17.56
C LYS A 51 2.88 15.45 -16.20
N MET A 52 3.38 14.23 -16.05
CA MET A 52 4.22 13.82 -14.92
C MET A 52 5.40 14.79 -14.77
N HIS A 53 5.58 15.33 -13.58
CA HIS A 53 6.58 16.35 -13.26
C HIS A 53 7.13 16.16 -11.85
N GLY A 54 8.19 16.90 -11.49
CA GLY A 54 8.74 16.90 -10.14
C GLY A 54 9.11 15.49 -9.68
N GLN A 55 8.72 15.12 -8.47
CA GLN A 55 8.95 13.78 -7.93
C GLN A 55 7.77 12.83 -8.18
N GLY A 56 8.06 11.57 -8.50
CA GLY A 56 6.99 10.58 -8.66
C GLY A 56 7.45 9.13 -8.81
N THR A 57 6.48 8.24 -8.65
CA THR A 57 6.57 6.79 -8.79
C THR A 57 5.68 6.34 -9.93
N PHE A 58 6.26 5.73 -10.95
CA PHE A 58 5.56 5.06 -12.02
C PHE A 58 5.71 3.55 -11.88
N THR A 59 4.62 2.81 -12.00
CA THR A 59 4.57 1.36 -11.88
C THR A 59 3.81 0.78 -13.06
N ARG A 60 4.42 -0.14 -13.80
CA ARG A 60 3.76 -0.89 -14.87
C ARG A 60 3.07 -2.13 -14.31
N SER A 61 2.10 -2.66 -15.06
CA SER A 61 1.35 -3.86 -14.72
C SER A 61 2.20 -5.12 -14.59
N ASN A 62 3.33 -5.16 -15.30
CA ASN A 62 4.32 -6.23 -15.19
C ASN A 62 5.17 -6.15 -13.90
N GLY A 63 5.05 -5.07 -13.12
CA GLY A 63 5.81 -4.83 -11.90
C GLY A 63 7.08 -3.98 -12.07
N ASP A 64 7.39 -3.53 -13.29
CA ASP A 64 8.48 -2.56 -13.51
C ASP A 64 8.11 -1.22 -12.85
N THR A 65 9.02 -0.64 -12.06
CA THR A 65 8.84 0.66 -11.43
C THR A 65 9.94 1.63 -11.82
N TYR A 66 9.61 2.91 -11.88
CA TYR A 66 10.55 4.01 -11.85
C TYR A 66 10.17 4.97 -10.73
N VAL A 67 11.15 5.35 -9.93
CA VAL A 67 10.98 6.31 -8.84
C VAL A 67 12.03 7.39 -8.95
N GLY A 68 11.62 8.65 -9.00
CA GLY A 68 12.54 9.77 -9.03
C GLY A 68 11.96 10.97 -9.74
N GLU A 69 12.84 11.78 -10.32
CA GLU A 69 12.49 13.04 -10.97
C GLU A 69 11.86 12.82 -12.36
N TRP A 70 10.91 13.69 -12.68
CA TRP A 70 10.12 13.73 -13.91
C TRP A 70 10.09 15.13 -14.50
N LYS A 71 10.21 15.19 -15.84
CA LYS A 71 10.05 16.43 -16.61
C LYS A 71 9.26 16.14 -17.87
N ASN A 72 8.15 16.84 -18.07
CA ASN A 72 7.31 16.74 -19.26
C ASN A 72 6.90 15.30 -19.62
N GLY A 73 6.55 14.50 -18.60
CA GLY A 73 6.12 13.11 -18.81
C GLY A 73 7.25 12.10 -18.99
N LYS A 74 8.51 12.51 -18.81
CA LYS A 74 9.69 11.64 -18.96
C LYS A 74 10.50 11.61 -17.67
N SER A 75 11.12 10.46 -17.37
CA SER A 75 12.11 10.41 -16.30
C SER A 75 13.31 11.29 -16.66
N ASN A 76 13.66 12.18 -15.73
CA ASN A 76 14.66 13.22 -15.96
C ASN A 76 15.20 13.68 -14.60
N GLY A 77 16.51 13.64 -14.36
CA GLY A 77 17.12 13.91 -13.05
C GLY A 77 17.51 12.62 -12.32
N GLN A 78 17.57 12.65 -10.99
CA GLN A 78 17.89 11.48 -10.18
C GLN A 78 16.71 10.49 -10.14
N GLY A 79 17.00 9.20 -10.29
CA GLY A 79 15.96 8.17 -10.19
C GLY A 79 16.45 6.73 -10.17
N THR A 80 15.53 5.84 -9.79
CA THR A 80 15.73 4.40 -9.67
C THR A 80 14.67 3.66 -10.48
N ALA A 81 15.10 2.87 -11.47
CA ALA A 81 14.24 1.91 -12.14
C ALA A 81 14.43 0.51 -11.54
N THR A 82 13.34 -0.14 -11.14
CA THR A 82 13.31 -1.54 -10.70
C THR A 82 12.54 -2.34 -11.73
N HIS A 83 13.12 -3.41 -12.25
CA HIS A 83 12.43 -4.30 -13.21
C HIS A 83 11.72 -5.41 -12.44
N ALA A 84 10.70 -6.01 -13.04
CA ALA A 84 9.91 -7.09 -12.47
C ALA A 84 10.75 -8.32 -12.03
N ASP A 85 11.89 -8.54 -12.68
CA ASP A 85 12.86 -9.58 -12.34
C ASP A 85 13.83 -9.21 -11.19
N GLY A 86 13.65 -8.02 -10.60
CA GLY A 86 14.45 -7.50 -9.49
C GLY A 86 15.71 -6.73 -9.89
N ARG A 87 16.00 -6.54 -11.19
CA ARG A 87 17.13 -5.69 -11.63
C ARG A 87 16.86 -4.22 -11.28
N ILE A 88 17.87 -3.54 -10.73
CA ILE A 88 17.78 -2.13 -10.32
C ILE A 88 18.80 -1.28 -11.09
N LYS A 89 18.36 -0.14 -11.63
CA LYS A 89 19.20 0.91 -12.21
C LYS A 89 18.97 2.22 -11.46
N GLU A 90 19.94 2.64 -10.66
CA GLU A 90 19.91 3.90 -9.89
C GLU A 90 20.94 4.87 -10.45
N GLY A 91 20.54 6.11 -10.74
CA GLY A 91 21.43 7.10 -11.32
C GLY A 91 20.73 8.31 -11.92
N ILE A 92 21.41 8.97 -12.84
CA ILE A 92 20.90 10.14 -13.57
C ILE A 92 20.15 9.67 -14.82
N TRP A 93 18.97 10.23 -15.03
CA TRP A 93 18.09 9.98 -16.15
C TRP A 93 17.93 11.26 -16.97
N LYS A 94 17.80 11.11 -18.29
CA LYS A 94 17.46 12.20 -19.20
C LYS A 94 16.53 11.66 -20.26
N ASP A 95 15.33 12.21 -20.34
CA ASP A 95 14.31 11.88 -21.36
C ASP A 95 14.08 10.37 -21.52
N ASN A 96 13.80 9.67 -20.40
CA ASN A 96 13.61 8.22 -20.32
C ASN A 96 14.87 7.36 -20.51
N LYS A 97 16.04 7.97 -20.71
CA LYS A 97 17.30 7.25 -20.87
C LYS A 97 18.12 7.33 -19.59
N PHE A 98 18.66 6.18 -19.18
CA PHE A 98 19.63 6.10 -18.10
C PHE A 98 20.98 6.62 -18.60
N MET A 99 21.50 7.67 -17.99
CA MET A 99 22.72 8.35 -18.44
C MET A 99 23.94 7.82 -17.70
N SER A 100 23.90 7.82 -16.37
CA SER A 100 25.02 7.42 -15.55
C SER A 100 24.55 6.81 -14.24
N ALA A 101 25.18 5.72 -13.81
CA ALA A 101 24.96 5.20 -12.48
C ALA A 101 25.41 6.21 -11.42
N ARG A 102 24.69 6.26 -10.30
CA ARG A 102 25.18 6.95 -9.12
C ARG A 102 26.56 6.38 -8.77
N LYS A 103 27.58 7.22 -8.58
CA LYS A 103 28.91 6.76 -8.13
C LYS A 103 28.71 6.04 -6.79
N LYS A 104 28.71 4.71 -6.82
CA LYS A 104 28.68 3.88 -5.61
C LYS A 104 30.10 3.88 -5.02
N SER A 105 30.22 4.20 -3.74
CA SER A 105 31.35 3.71 -2.93
C SER A 105 31.37 2.19 -3.06
N LYS A 106 32.48 1.63 -3.53
CA LYS A 106 32.58 0.23 -3.97
C LYS A 106 32.25 -0.77 -2.86
N PRO A 107 31.42 -1.79 -3.12
CA PRO A 107 31.64 -3.13 -2.58
C PRO A 107 32.17 -4.07 -3.67
N LYS A 108 33.08 -4.98 -3.31
CA LYS A 108 33.81 -5.89 -4.22
C LYS A 108 32.87 -6.91 -4.93
N PRO A 109 33.15 -7.31 -6.20
CA PRO A 109 32.49 -8.43 -6.91
C PRO A 109 33.25 -9.76 -6.68
N LYS A 110 32.85 -10.99 -7.04
CA LYS A 110 31.68 -11.71 -7.62
C LYS A 110 32.07 -13.21 -7.56
N VAL A 111 31.12 -14.16 -7.49
CA VAL A 111 31.22 -15.44 -8.22
C VAL A 111 29.85 -15.82 -8.79
N ILE A 112 29.85 -16.28 -10.05
CA ILE A 112 28.73 -16.63 -10.91
C ILE A 112 28.70 -18.15 -11.09
N ALA A 113 27.51 -18.76 -11.15
CA ALA A 113 27.27 -19.92 -12.02
C ALA A 113 25.80 -19.95 -12.48
N LYS A 114 25.60 -20.10 -13.80
CA LYS A 114 24.32 -20.15 -14.53
C LYS A 114 23.90 -21.61 -14.75
N ARG A 115 22.59 -21.88 -14.84
CA ARG A 115 21.91 -22.52 -16.01
C ARG A 115 20.42 -22.84 -15.77
N GLN A 116 19.63 -22.70 -16.83
CA GLN A 116 18.28 -23.23 -17.14
C GLN A 116 18.34 -23.70 -18.63
N PRO A 117 17.33 -24.35 -19.27
CA PRO A 117 16.00 -24.87 -18.84
C PRO A 117 15.65 -26.28 -19.41
N LYS A 118 14.44 -26.81 -19.14
CA LYS A 118 13.61 -27.57 -20.13
C LYS A 118 12.12 -27.65 -19.73
N LYS A 119 11.25 -27.56 -20.75
CA LYS A 119 9.78 -27.50 -20.72
C LYS A 119 9.13 -28.89 -20.75
N SER A 120 7.91 -29.04 -20.21
CA SER A 120 6.98 -30.12 -20.59
C SER A 120 5.52 -29.61 -20.62
N LYS A 121 4.74 -30.13 -21.58
CA LYS A 121 3.36 -29.77 -21.96
C LYS A 121 2.31 -30.37 -20.99
N PRO A 122 1.06 -29.87 -20.95
CA PRO A 122 -0.01 -30.40 -20.11
C PRO A 122 -0.80 -31.54 -20.80
N LYS A 123 -1.17 -32.59 -20.04
CA LYS A 123 -2.21 -33.56 -20.43
C LYS A 123 -3.54 -33.14 -19.80
N GLN A 124 -4.56 -32.99 -20.64
CA GLN A 124 -5.96 -32.86 -20.24
C GLN A 124 -6.46 -34.20 -19.67
N THR A 125 -7.18 -34.15 -18.55
CA THR A 125 -7.99 -35.25 -18.05
C THR A 125 -9.36 -34.73 -17.67
N THR A 126 -10.37 -35.45 -18.13
CA THR A 126 -11.79 -35.17 -18.10
C THR A 126 -12.34 -35.19 -16.68
N SER A 127 -13.20 -34.22 -16.34
CA SER A 127 -13.73 -34.03 -14.99
C SER A 127 -15.00 -34.85 -14.74
N ARG A 128 -14.92 -35.77 -13.77
CA ARG A 128 -16.06 -36.35 -13.05
C ARG A 128 -16.72 -35.28 -12.16
N PRO A 129 -18.05 -35.30 -11.90
CA PRO A 129 -18.71 -34.28 -11.09
C PRO A 129 -18.09 -34.17 -9.69
N ALA A 130 -17.62 -32.97 -9.33
CA ALA A 130 -16.81 -32.73 -8.15
C ALA A 130 -17.66 -32.64 -6.87
N THR A 131 -17.33 -33.44 -5.87
CA THR A 131 -17.72 -33.25 -4.47
C THR A 131 -17.33 -31.82 -4.02
N PRO A 132 -18.14 -31.11 -3.20
CA PRO A 132 -17.85 -29.75 -2.79
C PRO A 132 -16.45 -29.62 -2.16
N THR A 133 -15.62 -28.74 -2.71
CA THR A 133 -14.21 -28.62 -2.33
C THR A 133 -14.05 -28.00 -0.94
N LYS A 134 -13.39 -28.71 -0.01
CA LYS A 134 -13.11 -28.22 1.35
C LYS A 134 -12.12 -27.03 1.32
N ILE A 135 -12.45 -25.98 2.08
CA ILE A 135 -11.66 -24.74 2.18
C ILE A 135 -11.23 -24.47 3.63
N TYR A 136 -10.06 -23.86 3.80
CA TYR A 136 -9.40 -23.61 5.09
C TYR A 136 -9.02 -22.14 5.23
N SER A 137 -8.92 -21.64 6.46
CA SER A 137 -8.41 -20.29 6.71
C SER A 137 -6.91 -20.24 6.41
N ALA A 138 -6.55 -19.55 5.34
CA ALA A 138 -5.20 -19.51 4.79
C ALA A 138 -4.40 -18.29 5.24
N ALA A 139 -5.09 -17.18 5.48
CA ALA A 139 -4.48 -15.91 5.81
C ALA A 139 -5.43 -15.02 6.61
N SER A 140 -4.86 -14.02 7.25
CA SER A 140 -5.61 -12.97 7.91
C SER A 140 -4.95 -11.61 7.76
N GLY A 141 -5.74 -10.58 8.00
CA GLY A 141 -5.29 -9.20 8.01
C GLY A 141 -6.36 -8.31 8.61
N THR A 142 -6.18 -7.01 8.43
CA THR A 142 -7.08 -5.98 8.90
C THR A 142 -7.71 -5.28 7.70
N GLY A 143 -8.94 -4.81 7.86
CA GLY A 143 -9.53 -3.82 6.97
C GLY A 143 -10.30 -2.78 7.79
N PHE A 144 -10.72 -1.69 7.16
CA PHE A 144 -11.48 -0.65 7.84
C PHE A 144 -12.54 -0.02 6.94
N ALA A 145 -13.62 0.48 7.54
CA ALA A 145 -14.71 1.15 6.83
C ALA A 145 -14.49 2.66 6.75
N VAL A 146 -14.74 3.20 5.56
CA VAL A 146 -14.70 4.65 5.28
C VAL A 146 -16.08 5.26 5.00
N ILE A 147 -17.08 4.41 4.75
CA ILE A 147 -18.48 4.81 4.56
C ILE A 147 -19.43 3.78 5.17
N ASN A 148 -20.65 4.21 5.45
CA ASN A 148 -21.63 3.44 6.22
C ASN A 148 -22.40 2.39 5.37
N SER A 149 -22.07 2.23 4.09
CA SER A 149 -22.69 1.21 3.23
C SER A 149 -21.88 -0.08 3.15
N GLY A 150 -21.03 -0.38 4.14
CA GLY A 150 -20.35 -1.68 4.25
C GLY A 150 -19.15 -1.87 3.32
N TYR A 151 -18.57 -0.79 2.79
CA TYR A 151 -17.29 -0.84 2.08
C TYR A 151 -16.13 -0.89 3.06
N VAL A 152 -15.20 -1.81 2.82
CA VAL A 152 -14.02 -2.05 3.65
C VAL A 152 -12.76 -2.01 2.79
N ILE A 153 -11.77 -1.24 3.22
CA ILE A 153 -10.46 -1.10 2.57
C ILE A 153 -9.47 -2.03 3.26
N THR A 154 -8.60 -2.67 2.49
CA THR A 154 -7.50 -3.50 3.00
C THR A 154 -6.37 -3.55 1.98
N ASN A 155 -5.30 -4.30 2.26
CA ASN A 155 -4.29 -4.59 1.25
C ASN A 155 -4.72 -5.71 0.29
N ASN A 156 -4.29 -5.62 -0.97
CA ASN A 156 -4.54 -6.69 -1.94
C ASN A 156 -3.88 -8.02 -1.54
N HIS A 157 -2.67 -7.99 -0.96
CA HIS A 157 -1.99 -9.21 -0.52
C HIS A 157 -2.72 -9.96 0.60
N VAL A 158 -3.54 -9.28 1.41
CA VAL A 158 -4.37 -9.91 2.45
C VAL A 158 -5.42 -10.83 1.82
N ILE A 159 -5.92 -10.46 0.63
CA ILE A 159 -6.98 -11.19 -0.07
C ILE A 159 -6.48 -11.95 -1.32
N LYS A 160 -5.17 -11.97 -1.57
CA LYS A 160 -4.59 -12.59 -2.77
C LYS A 160 -4.79 -14.10 -2.74
N GLY A 161 -5.42 -14.64 -3.78
CA GLY A 161 -5.67 -16.08 -3.93
C GLY A 161 -6.86 -16.62 -3.13
N CYS A 162 -7.59 -15.79 -2.37
CA CYS A 162 -8.74 -16.23 -1.59
C CYS A 162 -9.89 -16.66 -2.50
N MET A 163 -10.54 -17.78 -2.15
CA MET A 163 -11.85 -18.14 -2.69
C MET A 163 -12.96 -17.40 -1.97
N LYS A 164 -12.86 -17.29 -0.65
CA LYS A 164 -13.80 -16.52 0.17
C LYS A 164 -13.03 -15.58 1.07
N VAL A 165 -13.48 -14.34 1.14
CA VAL A 165 -13.04 -13.36 2.13
C VAL A 165 -14.20 -13.17 3.11
N LYS A 166 -13.90 -13.17 4.41
CA LYS A 166 -14.90 -12.92 5.45
C LYS A 166 -14.46 -11.78 6.35
N ILE A 167 -15.39 -10.87 6.63
CA ILE A 167 -15.27 -9.76 7.58
C ILE A 167 -15.83 -10.24 8.92
N HIS A 168 -15.10 -10.02 10.01
CA HIS A 168 -15.54 -10.40 11.35
C HIS A 168 -15.89 -9.14 12.14
N GLN A 169 -17.11 -9.08 12.68
CA GLN A 169 -17.61 -7.95 13.45
C GLN A 169 -18.46 -8.45 14.61
N LYS A 170 -18.12 -8.08 15.86
CA LYS A 170 -18.91 -8.38 17.07
C LYS A 170 -19.37 -9.86 17.14
N GLY A 171 -18.45 -10.79 16.87
CA GLY A 171 -18.72 -12.24 16.87
C GLY A 171 -19.40 -12.77 15.60
N LYS A 172 -19.96 -11.91 14.74
CA LYS A 172 -20.55 -12.31 13.45
C LYS A 172 -19.50 -12.40 12.35
N THR A 173 -19.73 -13.31 11.42
CA THR A 173 -18.89 -13.50 10.23
C THR A 173 -19.71 -13.15 8.98
N ILE A 174 -19.28 -12.13 8.27
CA ILE A 174 -19.98 -11.57 7.11
C ILE A 174 -19.16 -11.92 5.85
N PRO A 175 -19.74 -12.61 4.85
CA PRO A 175 -19.09 -12.80 3.56
C PRO A 175 -18.80 -11.46 2.89
N ALA A 176 -17.62 -11.32 2.28
CA ALA A 176 -17.22 -10.12 1.57
C ALA A 176 -17.04 -10.39 0.08
N THR A 177 -17.63 -9.54 -0.74
CA THR A 177 -17.39 -9.49 -2.19
C THR A 177 -16.21 -8.56 -2.46
N VAL A 178 -15.33 -8.96 -3.37
CA VAL A 178 -14.24 -8.10 -3.83
C VAL A 178 -14.81 -7.16 -4.89
N VAL A 179 -14.86 -5.87 -4.59
CA VAL A 179 -15.33 -4.84 -5.52
C VAL A 179 -14.23 -4.50 -6.52
N SER A 180 -13.03 -4.23 -6.01
CA SER A 180 -11.89 -3.84 -6.84
C SER A 180 -10.56 -4.19 -6.19
N ARG A 181 -9.54 -4.39 -7.01
CA ARG A 181 -8.16 -4.66 -6.60
C ARG A 181 -7.23 -3.74 -7.36
N ASP A 182 -6.44 -2.97 -6.62
CA ASP A 182 -5.24 -2.31 -7.14
C ASP A 182 -4.04 -3.16 -6.76
N VAL A 183 -3.66 -4.05 -7.67
CA VAL A 183 -2.53 -4.98 -7.45
C VAL A 183 -1.21 -4.23 -7.35
N LEU A 184 -1.08 -3.07 -8.01
CA LEU A 184 0.17 -2.31 -8.11
C LEU A 184 0.45 -1.51 -6.84
N ASN A 185 -0.60 -0.90 -6.28
CA ASN A 185 -0.49 -0.18 -5.02
C ASN A 185 -0.83 -1.04 -3.79
N ASP A 186 -1.06 -2.34 -3.99
CA ASP A 186 -1.40 -3.30 -2.95
C ASP A 186 -2.63 -2.90 -2.11
N LEU A 187 -3.68 -2.41 -2.76
CA LEU A 187 -4.95 -2.06 -2.14
C LEU A 187 -6.10 -2.90 -2.69
N ALA A 188 -7.11 -3.16 -1.86
CA ALA A 188 -8.35 -3.78 -2.28
C ALA A 188 -9.55 -3.13 -1.59
N LEU A 189 -10.65 -3.07 -2.35
CA LEU A 189 -11.95 -2.61 -1.88
C LEU A 189 -12.88 -3.80 -1.79
N LEU A 190 -13.41 -4.04 -0.59
CA LEU A 190 -14.36 -5.09 -0.28
C LEU A 190 -15.73 -4.50 0.01
N LYS A 191 -16.77 -5.29 -0.19
CA LYS A 191 -18.14 -4.98 0.20
C LYS A 191 -18.71 -6.13 1.01
N GLY A 192 -19.17 -5.83 2.22
CA GLY A 192 -19.98 -6.73 3.03
C GLY A 192 -21.44 -6.26 3.09
N ASP A 193 -22.34 -7.16 3.50
CA ASP A 193 -23.73 -6.84 3.77
C ASP A 193 -23.92 -6.50 5.26
N PHE A 194 -23.53 -5.26 5.61
CA PHE A 194 -23.68 -4.70 6.95
C PHE A 194 -23.54 -3.17 6.93
N LYS A 195 -23.97 -2.54 8.01
CA LYS A 195 -23.87 -1.08 8.23
C LYS A 195 -22.90 -0.80 9.40
N PRO A 196 -21.69 -0.29 9.15
CA PRO A 196 -20.76 0.15 10.19
C PRO A 196 -21.42 1.15 11.15
N SER A 197 -21.24 0.98 12.47
CA SER A 197 -21.68 1.97 13.47
C SER A 197 -20.82 3.24 13.45
N SER A 198 -19.54 3.06 13.13
CA SER A 198 -18.55 4.13 12.97
C SER A 198 -17.82 3.94 11.65
N VAL A 199 -17.31 5.03 11.09
CA VAL A 199 -16.50 5.03 9.88
C VAL A 199 -15.34 6.00 10.03
N PHE A 200 -14.21 5.67 9.43
CA PHE A 200 -13.10 6.60 9.36
C PHE A 200 -13.34 7.68 8.31
N LYS A 201 -12.79 8.86 8.59
CA LYS A 201 -12.62 9.91 7.59
C LYS A 201 -11.20 9.82 7.01
N LEU A 202 -11.05 10.16 5.74
CA LEU A 202 -9.74 10.16 5.07
C LEU A 202 -9.15 11.55 5.09
N SER A 203 -7.89 11.67 5.53
CA SER A 203 -7.13 12.92 5.41
C SER A 203 -6.95 13.28 3.94
N ARG A 204 -7.16 14.56 3.63
CA ARG A 204 -6.88 15.15 2.31
C ARG A 204 -5.54 15.86 2.27
N GLU A 205 -4.97 16.13 3.44
CA GLU A 205 -3.68 16.78 3.58
C GLU A 205 -2.57 15.75 3.46
N ALA A 206 -1.43 16.18 2.90
CA ALA A 206 -0.24 15.37 2.93
C ALA A 206 0.14 15.10 4.40
N ALA A 207 0.52 13.86 4.72
CA ALA A 207 1.12 13.57 6.01
C ALA A 207 2.34 14.46 6.22
N SER A 208 2.55 14.93 7.44
CA SER A 208 3.73 15.70 7.82
C SER A 208 4.73 14.83 8.56
N LEU A 209 6.02 15.18 8.46
CA LEU A 209 7.04 14.56 9.30
C LEU A 209 6.70 14.83 10.77
N THR A 210 6.98 13.85 11.63
CA THR A 210 6.70 13.88 13.07
C THR A 210 5.23 13.94 13.47
N ASP A 211 4.29 13.79 12.52
CA ASP A 211 2.88 13.60 12.85
C ASP A 211 2.72 12.39 13.79
N GLU A 212 2.05 12.59 14.92
CA GLU A 212 1.68 11.51 15.82
C GLU A 212 0.58 10.64 15.19
N ILE A 213 0.80 9.33 15.21
CA ILE A 213 -0.07 8.36 14.56
C ILE A 213 -0.40 7.17 15.46
N PHE A 214 -1.51 6.53 15.11
CA PHE A 214 -2.00 5.28 15.66
C PHE A 214 -2.20 4.29 14.52
N VAL A 215 -1.53 3.14 14.58
CA VAL A 215 -1.79 2.03 13.69
C VAL A 215 -2.74 1.08 14.39
N VAL A 216 -3.85 0.77 13.71
CA VAL A 216 -4.93 -0.02 14.28
C VAL A 216 -5.06 -1.33 13.53
N GLY A 217 -5.19 -2.45 14.23
CA GLY A 217 -5.45 -3.73 13.58
C GLY A 217 -5.51 -4.94 14.50
N TYR A 218 -5.41 -6.11 13.88
CA TYR A 218 -5.53 -7.41 14.55
C TYR A 218 -4.24 -8.23 14.40
N PRO A 219 -3.18 -7.87 15.13
CA PRO A 219 -1.92 -8.60 15.08
C PRO A 219 -2.14 -10.04 15.59
N PHE A 220 -1.61 -11.01 14.86
CA PHE A 220 -1.77 -12.46 15.09
C PHE A 220 -3.21 -12.99 15.05
N GLY A 221 -4.18 -12.16 14.63
CA GLY A 221 -5.59 -12.52 14.50
C GLY A 221 -6.22 -13.00 15.81
N LYS A 222 -7.25 -13.87 15.69
CA LYS A 222 -7.99 -14.40 16.85
C LYS A 222 -7.15 -15.28 17.80
N LYS A 223 -5.91 -15.65 17.43
CA LYS A 223 -5.06 -16.54 18.23
C LYS A 223 -4.54 -15.90 19.52
N VAL A 224 -4.47 -14.58 19.56
CA VAL A 224 -3.94 -13.84 20.73
C VAL A 224 -5.02 -12.99 21.38
N SER A 225 -5.90 -12.36 20.60
CA SER A 225 -7.07 -11.63 21.10
C SER A 225 -8.04 -11.34 19.97
N SER A 226 -9.34 -11.39 20.25
CA SER A 226 -10.39 -10.97 19.31
C SER A 226 -10.59 -9.45 19.27
N SER A 227 -9.90 -8.70 20.14
CA SER A 227 -10.00 -7.24 20.23
C SER A 227 -8.99 -6.57 19.31
N VAL A 228 -9.37 -5.37 18.84
CA VAL A 228 -8.47 -4.48 18.11
C VAL A 228 -7.26 -4.13 18.98
N LYS A 229 -6.09 -3.99 18.37
CA LYS A 229 -4.89 -3.45 19.02
C LYS A 229 -4.48 -2.16 18.32
N VAL A 230 -3.92 -1.26 19.11
CA VAL A 230 -3.44 0.05 18.67
C VAL A 230 -1.96 0.15 19.02
N THR A 231 -1.13 0.50 18.05
CA THR A 231 0.27 0.86 18.27
C THR A 231 0.46 2.33 17.93
N LYS A 232 1.12 3.07 18.83
CA LYS A 232 1.42 4.50 18.65
C LYS A 232 2.81 4.67 18.02
N GLY A 233 2.99 5.71 17.23
CA GLY A 233 4.29 6.13 16.70
C GLY A 233 4.20 7.48 15.98
N ILE A 234 5.13 7.74 15.07
CA ILE A 234 5.18 8.94 14.23
C ILE A 234 5.34 8.59 12.74
N VAL A 235 5.10 9.58 11.89
CA VAL A 235 5.57 9.57 10.49
C VAL A 235 7.04 9.93 10.44
N SER A 236 7.89 8.96 10.11
CA SER A 236 9.35 9.11 10.06
C SER A 236 9.87 9.53 8.68
N SER A 237 9.13 9.26 7.60
CA SER A 237 9.42 9.79 6.26
C SER A 237 8.17 9.90 5.40
N LEU A 238 8.16 10.87 4.48
CA LEU A 238 7.08 11.05 3.51
C LEU A 238 7.23 10.17 2.26
N THR A 239 8.23 9.30 2.22
CA THR A 239 8.48 8.36 1.12
C THR A 239 8.78 6.97 1.65
N GLY A 240 8.44 5.94 0.89
CA GLY A 240 8.77 4.54 1.18
C GLY A 240 10.14 4.10 0.64
N VAL A 241 10.39 2.79 0.69
CA VAL A 241 11.65 2.19 0.23
C VAL A 241 11.95 2.59 -1.22
N GLY A 242 13.19 3.04 -1.47
CA GLY A 242 13.63 3.44 -2.81
C GLY A 242 12.94 4.72 -3.31
N ASN A 243 12.57 5.62 -2.39
CA ASN A 243 11.85 6.87 -2.62
C ASN A 243 10.40 6.70 -3.13
N ASN A 244 9.76 5.56 -2.89
CA ASN A 244 8.38 5.35 -3.35
C ASN A 244 7.45 6.40 -2.74
N PHE A 245 6.96 7.33 -3.57
CA PHE A 245 6.20 8.48 -3.09
C PHE A 245 4.78 8.10 -2.67
N SER A 246 4.24 6.97 -3.14
CA SER A 246 2.93 6.43 -2.75
C SER A 246 2.85 6.00 -1.29
N ASN A 247 3.99 5.93 -0.61
CA ASN A 247 4.13 5.41 0.73
C ASN A 247 4.67 6.46 1.71
N ILE A 248 4.38 6.25 2.98
CA ILE A 248 5.03 6.89 4.13
C ILE A 248 5.83 5.84 4.91
N GLN A 249 6.88 6.28 5.58
CA GLN A 249 7.55 5.51 6.63
C GLN A 249 7.02 5.91 8.00
N ILE A 250 6.89 4.91 8.86
CA ILE A 250 6.45 5.06 10.24
C ILE A 250 7.34 4.22 11.13
N ASP A 251 7.49 4.63 12.39
CA ASP A 251 8.20 3.85 13.41
C ASP A 251 7.27 2.98 14.27
N ALA A 252 5.96 3.24 14.21
CA ALA A 252 4.94 2.48 14.91
C ALA A 252 5.09 0.99 14.62
N ALA A 253 5.15 0.17 15.67
CA ALA A 253 5.37 -1.26 15.55
C ALA A 253 4.27 -1.94 14.71
N LEU A 254 4.67 -2.63 13.63
CA LEU A 254 3.78 -3.48 12.84
C LEU A 254 4.12 -4.95 13.05
N GLN A 255 3.06 -5.74 13.27
CA GLN A 255 3.15 -7.19 13.38
C GLN A 255 2.30 -7.85 12.28
N PRO A 256 2.55 -9.13 11.94
CA PRO A 256 1.69 -9.87 11.03
C PRO A 256 0.22 -9.80 11.48
N GLY A 257 -0.66 -9.36 10.58
CA GLY A 257 -2.09 -9.12 10.87
C GLY A 257 -2.48 -7.64 10.85
N ASN A 258 -1.53 -6.72 11.05
CA ASN A 258 -1.78 -5.28 10.93
C ASN A 258 -1.95 -4.82 9.47
N SER A 259 -1.47 -5.61 8.48
CA SER A 259 -1.64 -5.31 7.05
C SER A 259 -3.10 -5.02 6.72
N GLY A 260 -3.32 -3.90 6.04
CA GLY A 260 -4.63 -3.42 5.62
C GLY A 260 -5.35 -2.59 6.68
N GLY A 261 -4.78 -2.47 7.88
CA GLY A 261 -5.30 -1.63 8.95
C GLY A 261 -5.06 -0.14 8.70
N PRO A 262 -5.88 0.75 9.30
CA PRO A 262 -5.72 2.18 9.15
C PRO A 262 -4.55 2.71 9.99
N ILE A 263 -3.84 3.68 9.42
CA ILE A 263 -2.91 4.57 10.13
C ILE A 263 -3.65 5.89 10.32
N VAL A 264 -3.84 6.29 11.57
CA VAL A 264 -4.78 7.34 11.98
C VAL A 264 -4.03 8.43 12.75
N ASN A 265 -4.34 9.70 12.52
CA ASN A 265 -3.79 10.81 13.31
C ASN A 265 -4.68 11.17 14.52
N GLU A 266 -4.26 12.12 15.36
CA GLU A 266 -5.00 12.55 16.55
C GLU A 266 -6.39 13.16 16.26
N MET A 267 -6.65 13.57 15.02
CA MET A 267 -7.97 14.05 14.59
C MET A 267 -8.92 12.90 14.23
N GLY A 268 -8.47 11.65 14.29
CA GLY A 268 -9.24 10.48 13.85
C GLY A 268 -9.35 10.34 12.33
N ASN A 269 -8.51 11.07 11.57
CA ASN A 269 -8.42 10.91 10.12
C ASN A 269 -7.40 9.83 9.81
N VAL A 270 -7.73 8.95 8.85
CA VAL A 270 -6.76 8.04 8.27
C VAL A 270 -5.80 8.85 7.42
N ILE A 271 -4.50 8.61 7.58
CA ILE A 271 -3.42 9.20 6.75
C ILE A 271 -2.73 8.13 5.89
N GLY A 272 -2.98 6.85 6.17
CA GLY A 272 -2.53 5.75 5.32
C GLY A 272 -3.07 4.38 5.70
N VAL A 273 -2.67 3.36 4.93
CA VAL A 273 -3.01 1.95 5.14
C VAL A 273 -1.74 1.18 5.45
N ALA A 274 -1.67 0.53 6.61
CA ALA A 274 -0.49 -0.16 7.08
C ALA A 274 -0.14 -1.37 6.19
N VAL A 275 1.13 -1.53 5.84
CA VAL A 275 1.65 -2.66 5.07
C VAL A 275 2.64 -3.42 5.95
N ALA A 276 2.19 -4.50 6.58
CA ALA A 276 3.00 -5.20 7.60
C ALA A 276 4.12 -6.10 7.02
N LYS A 277 4.47 -5.99 5.74
CA LYS A 277 5.49 -6.83 5.12
C LYS A 277 6.31 -6.09 4.06
N LEU A 278 7.55 -5.78 4.44
CA LEU A 278 8.64 -6.14 3.55
C LEU A 278 8.95 -7.63 3.71
N SER A 279 9.23 -8.33 2.61
CA SER A 279 9.74 -9.70 2.69
C SER A 279 11.10 -9.68 3.38
N PHE A 280 11.16 -10.18 4.61
CA PHE A 280 12.37 -10.24 5.45
C PHE A 280 13.59 -10.79 4.70
N LYS A 281 13.40 -11.84 3.89
CA LYS A 281 14.45 -12.40 3.02
C LYS A 281 14.89 -11.45 1.90
N ASN A 282 13.99 -10.66 1.33
CA ASN A 282 14.33 -9.69 0.28
C ASN A 282 15.01 -8.45 0.87
N VAL A 283 14.59 -8.02 2.06
CA VAL A 283 15.22 -6.93 2.82
C VAL A 283 16.64 -7.34 3.20
N LEU A 284 16.81 -8.49 3.84
CA LEU A 284 18.11 -8.99 4.25
C LEU A 284 19.05 -9.18 3.05
N LYS A 285 18.55 -9.71 1.92
CA LYS A 285 19.33 -9.81 0.67
C LYS A 285 19.72 -8.46 0.06
N LYS A 286 18.89 -7.43 0.24
CA LYS A 286 19.08 -6.11 -0.38
C LYS A 286 19.95 -5.18 0.47
N PHE A 287 19.80 -5.25 1.79
CA PHE A 287 20.41 -4.32 2.74
C PHE A 287 21.45 -4.96 3.67
N GLY A 288 21.56 -6.29 3.70
CA GLY A 288 22.48 -7.01 4.60
C GLY A 288 22.03 -7.06 6.06
N ALA A 289 21.06 -6.24 6.46
CA ALA A 289 20.41 -6.22 7.76
C ALA A 289 18.90 -5.96 7.62
N ILE A 290 18.12 -6.23 8.66
CA ILE A 290 16.71 -5.84 8.73
C ILE A 290 16.63 -4.51 9.47
N PRO A 291 16.13 -3.44 8.83
CA PRO A 291 15.89 -2.18 9.51
C PRO A 291 14.93 -2.38 10.67
N GLU A 292 15.36 -2.03 11.87
CA GLU A 292 14.49 -1.98 13.05
C GLU A 292 13.61 -0.72 12.98
N ASN A 293 12.39 -0.81 13.53
CA ASN A 293 11.43 0.31 13.61
C ASN A 293 11.19 1.06 12.30
N THR A 294 11.33 0.38 11.15
CA THR A 294 11.06 0.96 9.84
C THR A 294 9.89 0.23 9.20
N ASN A 295 8.71 0.81 9.34
CA ASN A 295 7.46 0.30 8.83
C ASN A 295 6.89 1.25 7.77
N PHE A 296 5.90 0.77 7.00
CA PHE A 296 5.39 1.51 5.84
C PHE A 296 3.87 1.53 5.81
N GLY A 297 3.34 2.65 5.31
CA GLY A 297 1.93 2.82 5.00
C GLY A 297 1.72 3.30 3.57
N ILE A 298 0.62 2.90 2.93
CA ILE A 298 0.18 3.47 1.64
C ILE A 298 -0.60 4.75 1.93
N LYS A 299 -0.28 5.86 1.28
CA LYS A 299 -0.91 7.18 1.53
C LYS A 299 -2.40 7.20 1.20
N THR A 300 -3.18 8.02 1.93
CA THR A 300 -4.61 8.19 1.64
C THR A 300 -4.92 8.71 0.25
N SER A 301 -4.03 9.46 -0.39
CA SER A 301 -4.23 9.90 -1.78
C SER A 301 -4.41 8.71 -2.72
N VAL A 302 -3.66 7.62 -2.54
CA VAL A 302 -3.83 6.38 -3.32
C VAL A 302 -5.18 5.72 -3.03
N VAL A 303 -5.58 5.70 -1.76
CA VAL A 303 -6.87 5.17 -1.31
C VAL A 303 -8.03 5.95 -1.93
N MET A 304 -7.95 7.28 -1.95
CA MET A 304 -8.96 8.16 -2.52
C MET A 304 -9.16 7.87 -4.01
N ASN A 305 -8.09 7.61 -4.76
CA ASN A 305 -8.19 7.27 -6.19
C ASN A 305 -8.89 5.93 -6.42
N LEU A 306 -8.60 4.91 -5.59
CA LEU A 306 -9.33 3.64 -5.63
C LEU A 306 -10.83 3.85 -5.37
N LEU A 307 -11.19 4.66 -4.38
CA LEU A 307 -12.60 4.92 -4.04
C LEU A 307 -13.32 5.72 -5.13
N GLN A 308 -12.69 6.76 -5.66
CA GLN A 308 -13.23 7.58 -6.74
C GLN A 308 -13.48 6.75 -8.01
N GLY A 309 -12.52 5.89 -8.38
CA GLY A 309 -12.66 4.98 -9.52
C GLY A 309 -13.77 3.92 -9.35
N ASN A 310 -14.29 3.74 -8.13
CA ASN A 310 -15.43 2.85 -7.83
C ASN A 310 -16.68 3.63 -7.39
N ASN A 311 -16.75 4.93 -7.68
CA ASN A 311 -17.87 5.81 -7.35
C ASN A 311 -18.22 5.85 -5.84
N VAL A 312 -17.24 5.58 -4.97
CA VAL A 312 -17.40 5.62 -3.52
C VAL A 312 -17.07 7.02 -2.99
N LYS A 313 -18.10 7.75 -2.57
CA LYS A 313 -17.97 9.12 -2.03
C LYS A 313 -17.74 9.10 -0.51
N VAL A 314 -16.60 9.65 -0.06
CA VAL A 314 -16.26 9.75 1.37
C VAL A 314 -16.60 11.12 1.96
N LYS A 315 -16.80 11.17 3.28
CA LYS A 315 -17.05 12.42 4.02
C LYS A 315 -15.80 13.29 4.11
N ASN A 316 -16.00 14.58 4.42
CA ASN A 316 -14.91 15.52 4.68
C ASN A 316 -14.11 15.11 5.94
N PRO A 317 -12.79 15.38 5.98
CA PRO A 317 -11.93 15.09 7.13
C PRO A 317 -12.34 15.90 8.37
N ASN A 318 -11.98 15.39 9.55
CA ASN A 318 -11.99 16.16 10.79
C ASN A 318 -10.93 17.26 10.72
N ARG A 319 -11.23 18.43 11.28
CA ARG A 319 -10.32 19.60 11.30
C ARG A 319 -9.78 19.93 12.69
N SER A 320 -10.25 19.21 13.70
CA SER A 320 -9.88 19.41 15.09
C SER A 320 -9.53 18.07 15.74
N LYS A 321 -8.69 18.13 16.76
CA LYS A 321 -8.32 16.97 17.57
C LYS A 321 -9.59 16.30 18.13
N MET A 322 -9.64 14.98 18.03
CA MET A 322 -10.76 14.19 18.52
C MET A 322 -10.57 13.91 20.02
N LYS A 323 -11.66 13.85 20.78
CA LYS A 323 -11.58 13.38 22.18
C LYS A 323 -11.06 11.95 22.19
N LYS A 324 -10.21 11.62 23.17
CA LYS A 324 -9.57 10.29 23.25
C LYS A 324 -10.60 9.14 23.28
N SER A 325 -11.72 9.31 23.97
CA SER A 325 -12.83 8.35 24.00
C SER A 325 -13.37 8.06 22.60
N ASP A 326 -13.65 9.12 21.84
CA ASP A 326 -14.26 9.03 20.52
C ASP A 326 -13.27 8.46 19.50
N LEU A 327 -11.99 8.82 19.65
CA LEU A 327 -10.90 8.28 18.84
C LEU A 327 -10.78 6.77 19.03
N VAL A 328 -10.74 6.30 20.28
CA VAL A 328 -10.71 4.85 20.60
C VAL A 328 -11.95 4.15 20.08
N GLN A 329 -13.13 4.75 20.23
CA GLN A 329 -14.38 4.17 19.76
C GLN A 329 -14.38 3.99 18.23
N VAL A 330 -13.99 5.02 17.47
CA VAL A 330 -13.87 4.92 16.01
C VAL A 330 -12.82 3.90 15.60
N MET A 331 -11.66 3.89 16.27
CA MET A 331 -10.59 2.92 16.00
C MET A 331 -11.08 1.47 16.16
N SER A 332 -11.90 1.19 17.18
CA SER A 332 -12.46 -0.14 17.42
C SER A 332 -13.62 -0.49 16.49
N ASP A 333 -14.59 0.40 16.31
CA ASP A 333 -15.85 0.08 15.62
C ASP A 333 -15.73 0.05 14.09
N ALA A 334 -14.79 0.83 13.54
CA ALA A 334 -14.60 0.96 12.10
C ALA A 334 -13.47 0.06 11.56
N THR A 335 -12.78 -0.70 12.42
CA THR A 335 -11.71 -1.62 12.05
C THR A 335 -12.20 -3.07 12.16
N TYR A 336 -11.87 -3.91 11.18
CA TYR A 336 -12.38 -5.26 11.06
C TYR A 336 -11.26 -6.28 10.84
N TYR A 337 -11.41 -7.44 11.48
CA TYR A 337 -10.59 -8.60 11.19
C TYR A 337 -11.06 -9.26 9.90
N LEU A 338 -10.11 -9.54 9.00
CA LEU A 338 -10.36 -10.21 7.73
C LEU A 338 -9.76 -11.61 7.76
N SER A 339 -10.52 -12.59 7.26
CA SER A 339 -10.02 -13.94 7.04
C SER A 339 -10.14 -14.35 5.57
N CYS A 340 -9.06 -14.88 5.03
CA CYS A 340 -8.96 -15.43 3.69
C CYS A 340 -9.10 -16.95 3.74
N TRP A 341 -9.95 -17.51 2.88
CA TRP A 341 -10.21 -18.95 2.81
C TRP A 341 -9.87 -19.49 1.43
N MET A 342 -9.16 -20.61 1.40
CA MET A 342 -8.61 -21.23 0.20
C MET A 342 -8.69 -22.76 0.26
N THR A 343 -8.57 -23.43 -0.88
CA THR A 343 -8.29 -24.89 -0.91
C THR A 343 -6.85 -25.17 -0.47
N MET A 344 -6.57 -26.42 -0.09
CA MET A 344 -5.18 -26.85 0.19
C MET A 344 -4.25 -26.71 -1.02
N ALA A 345 -4.77 -26.90 -2.23
CA ALA A 345 -3.98 -26.71 -3.46
C ALA A 345 -3.53 -25.25 -3.62
N GLN A 346 -4.44 -24.29 -3.39
CA GLN A 346 -4.12 -22.86 -3.41
C GLN A 346 -3.13 -22.47 -2.31
N ILE A 347 -3.32 -22.97 -1.08
CA ILE A 347 -2.38 -22.72 0.02
C ILE A 347 -0.98 -23.21 -0.34
N LYS A 348 -0.85 -24.43 -0.87
CA LYS A 348 0.43 -25.00 -1.31
C LYS A 348 1.09 -24.14 -2.39
N LYS A 349 0.32 -23.70 -3.40
CA LYS A 349 0.80 -22.80 -4.47
C LYS A 349 1.27 -21.45 -3.93
N MET A 350 0.50 -20.82 -3.05
CA MET A 350 0.87 -19.51 -2.51
C MET A 350 2.13 -19.57 -1.62
N ARG A 351 2.30 -20.68 -0.88
CA ARG A 351 3.54 -20.95 -0.12
C ARG A 351 4.76 -21.11 -1.02
N SER A 352 4.63 -21.82 -2.16
CA SER A 352 5.74 -22.01 -3.10
C SER A 352 6.11 -20.74 -3.86
N GLU A 353 5.15 -19.85 -4.12
CA GLU A 353 5.36 -18.52 -4.71
C GLU A 353 5.99 -17.50 -3.72
N LYS A 354 6.34 -17.93 -2.49
CA LYS A 354 6.96 -17.09 -1.43
C LYS A 354 6.11 -15.88 -1.02
N VAL A 355 4.80 -15.93 -1.24
CA VAL A 355 3.84 -14.97 -0.68
C VAL A 355 3.54 -15.44 0.74
N ILE A 356 4.34 -14.98 1.71
CA ILE A 356 4.26 -15.49 3.09
C ILE A 356 2.89 -15.12 3.70
N PHE A 357 2.15 -16.14 4.11
CA PHE A 357 1.01 -16.05 5.02
C PHE A 357 1.44 -16.44 6.43
N SER A 358 0.80 -15.86 7.45
CA SER A 358 0.92 -16.32 8.85
C SER A 358 0.65 -17.82 8.93
N ASN A 359 1.39 -18.53 9.79
CA ASN A 359 1.30 -19.99 10.00
C ASN A 359 -0.16 -20.48 10.06
N VAL A 360 -0.60 -21.16 9.00
CA VAL A 360 -1.90 -21.87 8.93
C VAL A 360 -1.84 -23.02 9.93
N VAL A 361 -2.89 -23.12 10.76
CA VAL A 361 -3.14 -24.25 11.66
C VAL A 361 -3.46 -25.46 10.78
N THR A 362 -2.61 -26.48 10.83
CA THR A 362 -3.03 -27.85 10.57
C THR A 362 -3.74 -28.32 11.83
N GLU A 363 -5.06 -28.46 11.77
CA GLU A 363 -5.75 -29.46 12.59
C GLU A 363 -5.67 -30.79 11.84
#